data_AF-A0AAJ0TEC0-F1
#
_entry.id   AF-A0AAJ0TEC0-F1
#
_cell.length_a   1.000
_cell.length_b   1.000
_cell.length_c   1.000
_cell.angle_alpha   90.00
_cell.angle_beta   90.00
_cell.angle_gamma   90.00
#
_symmetry.space_group_name_H-M   'P 1'
#
loop_
_entity.id
_entity.type
_entity.pdbx_description
1 polymer ?
#
loop_
_entity_poly.entity_id
_entity_poly.type
_entity_poly.pdbx_seq_one_letter_code
_entity_poly.pdbx_strand_id
1 'polypeptide(L)'
;MRDLIYKHALLNAVEHNGKADFQAVLGRVLGENPELKQKVKEVVGEVKTVVEDVNSLSFEEQKKTLNRFGIKQEEKKIEEIKLPDLPNAIKGKVVMRLAPYPSGPLHIGNARMVILNDEYVKRYKGKLVLAFDDTIGSREKFIIPEAYKMIPAGLKWLDVKYHKVVY
;
A
#
# COMPACT_ATOMS: atom_id res chain seq x y z
N MET A 1 20.02 -19.06 25.16
CA MET A 1 20.45 -18.82 23.77
C MET A 1 19.46 -19.44 22.78
N ARG A 2 19.20 -20.75 22.84
CA ARG A 2 18.24 -21.43 21.95
C ARG A 2 16.84 -20.83 21.98
N ASP A 3 16.30 -20.49 23.16
CA ASP A 3 14.96 -19.87 23.26
C ASP A 3 14.85 -18.52 22.54
N LEU A 4 15.91 -17.71 22.58
CA LEU A 4 15.98 -16.42 21.88
C LEU A 4 15.96 -16.64 20.36
N ILE A 5 16.74 -17.61 19.88
CA ILE A 5 16.79 -18.00 18.47
C ILE A 5 15.43 -18.54 18.01
N TYR A 6 14.82 -19.42 18.81
CA TYR A 6 13.53 -20.03 18.54
C TYR A 6 12.40 -19.00 18.47
N LYS A 7 12.40 -18.05 19.40
CA LYS A 7 11.51 -16.88 19.39
C LYS A 7 11.61 -16.09 18.09
N HIS A 8 12.83 -15.72 17.67
CA HIS A 8 13.03 -14.93 16.44
C HIS A 8 12.71 -15.71 15.18
N ALA A 9 13.01 -17.00 15.15
CA ALA A 9 12.65 -17.88 14.04
C ALA A 9 11.12 -18.00 13.89
N LEU A 10 10.38 -18.22 14.98
CA LEU A 10 8.91 -18.25 14.95
C LEU A 10 8.30 -16.92 14.51
N LEU A 11 8.81 -15.80 15.05
CA LEU A 11 8.35 -14.47 14.63
C LEU A 11 8.55 -14.25 13.13
N ASN A 12 9.74 -14.56 12.64
CA ASN A 12 10.06 -14.38 11.23
C ASN A 12 9.24 -15.32 10.33
N ALA A 13 9.07 -16.59 10.71
CA ALA A 13 8.23 -17.52 9.97
C ALA A 13 6.78 -17.04 9.87
N VAL A 14 6.20 -16.55 10.98
CA VAL A 14 4.82 -16.04 11.00
C VAL A 14 4.68 -14.76 10.17
N GLU A 15 5.67 -13.85 10.21
CA GLU A 15 5.72 -12.65 9.35
C GLU A 15 5.83 -12.98 7.85
N HIS A 16 6.38 -14.15 7.50
CA HIS A 16 6.70 -14.56 6.14
C HIS A 16 5.97 -15.85 5.71
N ASN A 17 4.69 -15.98 6.06
CA ASN A 17 3.79 -17.05 5.59
C ASN A 17 4.34 -18.47 5.81
N GLY A 18 4.96 -18.72 6.96
CA GLY A 18 5.42 -20.03 7.37
C GLY A 18 6.91 -20.29 7.17
N LYS A 19 7.67 -19.32 6.63
CA LYS A 19 9.08 -19.50 6.27
C LYS A 19 9.98 -18.53 7.02
N ALA A 20 10.72 -19.03 8.01
CA ALA A 20 11.82 -18.33 8.63
C ALA A 20 13.03 -18.26 7.68
N ASP A 21 13.58 -17.06 7.54
CA ASP A 21 14.83 -16.78 6.85
C ASP A 21 16.01 -16.78 7.83
N PHE A 22 17.05 -17.53 7.49
CA PHE A 22 18.24 -17.68 8.32
C PHE A 22 18.96 -16.34 8.57
N GLN A 23 19.11 -15.49 7.55
CA GLN A 23 19.86 -14.24 7.66
C GLN A 23 19.11 -13.23 8.53
N ALA A 24 17.79 -13.12 8.35
CA ALA A 24 16.92 -12.26 9.15
C ALA A 24 16.95 -12.66 10.64
N VAL A 25 16.86 -13.96 10.93
CA VAL A 25 16.89 -14.48 12.31
C VAL A 25 18.25 -14.27 12.95
N LEU A 26 19.35 -14.61 12.25
CA LEU A 26 20.71 -14.39 12.73
C LEU A 26 20.95 -12.90 13.05
N GLY A 27 20.52 -12.00 12.15
CA GLY A 27 20.64 -10.56 12.34
C GLY A 27 19.89 -10.05 13.58
N ARG A 28 18.63 -10.49 13.79
CA ARG A 28 17.86 -10.11 14.98
C ARG A 28 18.46 -10.65 16.28
N VAL A 29 18.91 -11.91 16.29
CA VAL A 29 19.53 -12.54 17.47
C VAL A 29 20.81 -11.82 17.90
N LEU A 30 21.70 -11.50 16.94
CA LEU A 30 22.95 -10.79 17.23
C LEU A 30 22.73 -9.31 17.56
N GLY A 31 21.62 -8.72 17.09
CA GLY A 31 21.20 -7.36 17.44
C GLY A 31 20.64 -7.26 18.86
N GLU A 32 19.81 -8.22 19.28
CA GLU A 32 19.21 -8.24 20.62
C GLU A 32 20.20 -8.63 21.71
N ASN A 33 21.14 -9.54 21.42
CA ASN A 33 22.21 -9.89 22.35
C ASN A 33 23.60 -9.78 21.68
N PRO A 34 24.27 -8.62 21.80
CA PRO A 34 25.60 -8.38 21.24
C PRO A 34 26.70 -9.30 21.78
N GLU A 35 26.57 -9.87 22.98
CA GLU A 35 27.57 -10.78 23.58
C GLU A 35 27.73 -12.07 22.77
N LEU A 36 26.66 -12.48 22.06
CA LEU A 36 26.67 -13.64 21.18
C LEU A 36 27.63 -13.49 19.99
N LYS A 37 28.10 -12.26 19.69
CA LYS A 37 29.15 -12.02 18.68
C LYS A 37 30.49 -12.68 19.03
N GLN A 38 30.73 -13.02 20.30
CA GLN A 38 31.93 -13.75 20.69
C GLN A 38 31.85 -15.25 20.34
N LYS A 39 30.63 -15.78 20.15
CA LYS A 39 30.35 -17.20 19.88
C LYS A 39 29.64 -17.41 18.54
N VAL A 40 29.94 -16.57 17.53
CA VAL A 40 29.21 -16.55 16.24
C VAL A 40 29.14 -17.92 15.58
N LYS A 41 30.21 -18.73 15.61
CA LYS A 41 30.20 -20.07 14.99
C LYS A 41 29.16 -20.99 15.63
N GLU A 42 29.03 -20.94 16.96
CA GLU A 42 28.04 -21.73 17.71
C GLU A 42 26.62 -21.22 17.42
N VAL A 43 26.44 -19.90 17.43
CA VAL A 43 25.16 -19.24 17.14
C VAL A 43 24.68 -19.56 15.72
N VAL A 44 25.57 -19.53 14.73
CA VAL A 44 25.24 -19.87 13.33
C VAL A 44 24.75 -21.30 13.21
N GLY A 45 25.43 -22.25 13.87
CA GLY A 45 25.01 -23.66 13.88
C GLY A 45 23.61 -23.81 14.49
N GLU A 46 23.39 -23.18 15.65
CA GLU A 46 22.12 -23.27 16.37
C GLU A 46 20.97 -22.58 15.61
N VAL A 47 21.22 -21.40 15.01
CA VAL A 47 20.22 -20.70 14.18
C VAL A 47 19.81 -21.55 12.99
N LYS A 48 20.76 -22.23 12.33
CA LYS A 48 20.44 -23.10 11.20
C LYS A 48 19.49 -24.22 11.59
N THR A 49 19.82 -24.95 12.66
CA THR A 49 18.97 -26.03 13.18
C THR A 49 17.58 -25.53 13.57
N VAL A 50 17.51 -24.42 14.31
CA VAL A 50 16.22 -23.88 14.77
C VAL A 50 15.35 -23.38 13.61
N VAL A 51 15.94 -22.77 12.59
CA VAL A 51 15.20 -22.33 11.39
C VAL A 51 14.64 -23.53 10.62
N GLU A 52 15.40 -24.61 10.49
CA GLU A 52 14.93 -25.87 9.89
C GLU A 52 13.78 -26.49 10.71
N ASP A 53 13.90 -26.52 12.04
CA ASP A 53 12.85 -27.00 12.96
C ASP A 53 11.56 -26.20 12.79
N VAL A 54 11.65 -24.86 12.80
CA VAL A 54 10.49 -23.97 12.67
C VAL A 54 9.84 -24.10 11.28
N ASN A 55 10.64 -24.18 10.22
CA ASN A 55 10.14 -24.34 8.85
C ASN A 55 9.51 -25.72 8.59
N SER A 56 9.77 -26.70 9.46
CA SER A 56 9.14 -28.01 9.41
C SER A 56 7.76 -28.05 10.09
N LEU A 57 7.43 -27.04 10.90
CA LEU A 57 6.11 -26.90 11.52
C LEU A 57 5.09 -26.32 10.52
N SER A 58 3.81 -26.69 10.68
CA SER A 58 2.74 -26.03 9.95
C SER A 58 2.55 -24.58 10.42
N PHE A 59 2.02 -23.73 9.55
CA PHE A 59 1.78 -22.31 9.87
C PHE A 59 0.87 -22.11 11.10
N GLU A 60 -0.11 -22.99 11.30
CA GLU A 60 -0.99 -22.97 12.47
C GLU A 60 -0.24 -23.37 13.76
N GLU A 61 0.66 -24.37 13.68
CA GLU A 61 1.50 -24.76 14.82
C GLU A 61 2.51 -23.66 15.18
N GLN A 62 3.08 -22.98 14.19
CA GLN A 62 3.97 -21.85 14.40
C GLN A 62 3.24 -20.72 15.15
N LYS A 63 2.04 -20.33 14.71
CA LYS A 63 1.21 -19.32 15.40
C LYS A 63 0.83 -19.74 16.81
N LYS A 64 0.40 -21.00 16.99
CA LYS A 64 0.05 -21.54 18.32
C LYS A 64 1.25 -21.52 19.26
N THR A 65 2.43 -21.88 18.75
CA THR A 65 3.68 -21.89 19.52
C THR A 65 4.11 -20.47 19.87
N LEU A 66 4.07 -19.53 18.91
CA LEU A 66 4.38 -18.12 19.14
C LEU A 66 3.47 -17.50 20.23
N ASN A 67 2.18 -17.82 20.21
CA ASN A 67 1.23 -17.37 21.23
C ASN A 67 1.56 -17.92 22.64
N ARG A 68 2.11 -19.14 22.74
CA ARG A 68 2.57 -19.72 24.02
C ARG A 68 3.77 -18.99 24.61
N PHE A 69 4.61 -18.37 23.77
CA PHE A 69 5.71 -17.51 24.23
C PHE A 69 5.22 -16.14 24.74
N GLY A 70 3.91 -15.87 24.74
CA GLY A 70 3.34 -14.60 25.21
C GLY A 70 3.62 -13.43 24.26
N ILE A 71 4.14 -13.70 23.07
CA ILE A 71 4.48 -12.69 22.09
C ILE A 71 3.27 -12.48 21.20
N LYS A 72 2.60 -11.35 21.41
CA LYS A 72 1.60 -10.87 20.46
C LYS A 72 2.34 -10.40 19.21
N GLN A 73 1.88 -10.84 18.04
CA GLN A 73 2.30 -10.28 16.77
C GLN A 73 2.06 -8.77 16.85
N GLU A 74 3.12 -7.96 16.83
CA GLU A 74 2.95 -6.54 16.54
C GLU A 74 2.45 -6.50 15.10
N GLU A 75 1.15 -6.28 14.91
CA GLU A 75 0.63 -5.90 13.61
C GLU A 75 1.47 -4.71 13.16
N LYS A 76 2.24 -4.87 12.07
CA LYS A 76 2.91 -3.74 11.44
C LYS A 76 1.82 -2.70 11.18
N LYS A 77 1.81 -1.62 11.97
CA LYS A 77 1.04 -0.42 11.66
C LYS A 77 1.57 0.04 10.32
N ILE A 78 0.89 -0.34 9.25
CA ILE A 78 1.01 0.34 7.98
C ILE A 78 0.49 1.74 8.31
N GLU A 79 1.41 2.70 8.45
CA GLU A 79 1.02 4.10 8.51
C GLU A 79 0.33 4.41 7.19
N GLU A 80 -1.00 4.40 7.20
CA GLU A 80 -1.79 4.85 6.08
C GLU A 80 -1.42 6.31 5.82
N ILE A 81 -0.69 6.55 4.73
CA ILE A 81 -0.47 7.90 4.23
C ILE A 81 -1.84 8.41 3.77
N LYS A 82 -2.49 9.19 4.64
CA LYS A 82 -3.79 9.80 4.37
C LYS A 82 -3.60 11.12 3.65
N LEU A 83 -4.50 11.41 2.71
CA LEU A 83 -4.62 12.75 2.16
C LEU A 83 -4.92 13.75 3.29
N PRO A 84 -4.41 14.99 3.23
CA PRO A 84 -4.76 16.01 4.21
C PRO A 84 -6.26 16.32 4.17
N ASP A 85 -6.81 16.83 5.27
CA ASP A 85 -8.17 17.33 5.26
C ASP A 85 -8.29 18.62 4.42
N LEU A 86 -9.42 18.75 3.73
CA LEU A 86 -9.78 19.99 3.05
C LEU A 86 -10.24 21.03 4.07
N PRO A 87 -9.77 22.29 4.00
CA PRO A 87 -10.21 23.33 4.89
C PRO A 87 -11.70 23.61 4.70
N ASN A 88 -12.42 23.79 5.81
CA ASN A 88 -13.86 24.10 5.84
C ASN A 88 -14.76 23.07 5.11
N ALA A 89 -14.29 21.83 4.94
CA ALA A 89 -15.03 20.81 4.24
C ALA A 89 -16.27 20.36 5.03
N ILE A 90 -17.44 20.57 4.43
CA ILE A 90 -18.70 20.05 4.94
C ILE A 90 -19.06 18.81 4.13
N LYS A 91 -19.23 17.68 4.80
CA LYS A 91 -19.66 16.41 4.19
C LYS A 91 -20.95 16.61 3.40
N GLY A 92 -21.01 16.10 2.18
CA GLY A 92 -22.13 16.29 1.25
C GLY A 92 -22.10 17.59 0.46
N LYS A 93 -21.24 18.57 0.82
CA LYS A 93 -21.16 19.87 0.15
C LYS A 93 -19.88 20.08 -0.67
N VAL A 94 -18.89 19.19 -0.53
CA VAL A 94 -17.65 19.26 -1.32
C VAL A 94 -17.97 19.01 -2.80
N VAL A 95 -17.48 19.90 -3.67
CA VAL A 95 -17.58 19.75 -5.13
C VAL A 95 -16.18 19.85 -5.72
N MET A 96 -15.76 18.79 -6.40
CA MET A 96 -14.50 18.72 -7.14
C MET A 96 -14.78 18.77 -8.64
N ARG A 97 -13.76 19.13 -9.44
CA ARG A 97 -13.86 19.10 -10.90
C ARG A 97 -12.66 18.43 -11.54
N LEU A 98 -12.91 17.70 -12.61
CA LEU A 98 -11.92 17.31 -13.61
C LEU A 98 -12.03 18.30 -14.76
N ALA A 99 -10.91 18.89 -15.17
CA ALA A 99 -10.87 19.85 -16.27
C ALA A 99 -9.95 19.39 -17.42
N PRO A 100 -10.26 18.27 -18.12
CA PRO A 100 -9.41 17.80 -19.20
C PRO A 100 -9.59 18.66 -20.45
N TYR A 101 -8.47 19.03 -21.06
CA TYR A 101 -8.44 19.55 -22.42
C TYR A 101 -8.63 18.38 -23.41
N PRO A 102 -9.58 18.44 -24.36
CA PRO A 102 -9.92 17.32 -25.24
C PRO A 102 -8.92 17.15 -26.41
N SER A 103 -7.61 17.04 -26.11
CA SER A 103 -6.56 16.77 -27.11
C SER A 103 -6.29 15.28 -27.33
N GLY A 104 -7.07 14.38 -26.73
CA GLY A 104 -6.85 12.93 -26.82
C GLY A 104 -7.31 12.16 -25.58
N PRO A 105 -6.95 10.86 -25.46
CA PRO A 105 -7.26 10.06 -24.29
C PRO A 105 -6.47 10.51 -23.05
N LEU A 106 -6.96 10.14 -21.86
CA LEU A 106 -6.24 10.35 -20.61
C LEU A 106 -4.97 9.47 -20.55
N HIS A 107 -3.87 10.03 -20.07
CA HIS A 107 -2.61 9.33 -19.79
C HIS A 107 -2.31 9.27 -18.29
N ILE A 108 -1.23 8.59 -17.89
CA ILE A 108 -0.86 8.38 -16.48
C ILE A 108 -0.73 9.68 -15.68
N GLY A 109 -0.24 10.76 -16.30
CA GLY A 109 -0.21 12.09 -15.67
C GLY A 109 -1.58 12.63 -15.27
N ASN A 110 -2.65 12.33 -16.02
CA ASN A 110 -4.01 12.72 -15.65
C ASN A 110 -4.55 11.86 -14.50
N ALA A 111 -4.12 10.59 -14.41
CA ALA A 111 -4.60 9.66 -13.38
C ALA A 111 -4.38 10.21 -11.97
N ARG A 112 -3.25 10.89 -11.71
CA ARG A 112 -2.98 11.53 -10.42
C ARG A 112 -4.07 12.52 -10.03
N MET A 113 -4.41 13.44 -10.93
CA MET A 113 -5.44 14.47 -10.69
C MET A 113 -6.82 13.83 -10.56
N VAL A 114 -7.13 12.86 -11.42
CA VAL A 114 -8.40 12.13 -11.43
C VAL A 114 -8.64 11.40 -10.11
N ILE A 115 -7.68 10.58 -9.68
CA ILE A 115 -7.77 9.78 -8.46
C ILE A 115 -7.83 10.70 -7.23
N LEU A 116 -7.00 11.74 -7.17
CA LEU A 116 -7.00 12.66 -6.03
C LEU A 116 -8.36 13.34 -5.84
N ASN A 117 -8.96 13.84 -6.92
CA ASN A 117 -10.28 14.49 -6.84
C ASN A 117 -11.37 13.49 -6.45
N ASP A 118 -11.32 12.28 -7.01
CA ASP A 118 -12.28 11.22 -6.71
C ASP A 118 -12.18 10.75 -5.24
N GLU A 119 -10.97 10.59 -4.69
CA GLU A 119 -10.75 10.24 -3.29
C GLU A 119 -11.32 11.29 -2.32
N TYR A 120 -11.18 12.58 -2.65
CA TYR A 120 -11.83 13.63 -1.86
C TYR A 120 -13.35 13.60 -1.97
N VAL A 121 -13.89 13.29 -3.14
CA VAL A 121 -15.34 13.14 -3.34
C VAL A 121 -15.87 11.95 -2.53
N LYS A 122 -15.19 10.80 -2.56
CA LYS A 122 -15.51 9.63 -1.73
C LYS A 122 -15.45 9.96 -0.24
N ARG A 123 -14.34 10.55 0.23
CA ARG A 123 -14.11 10.91 1.64
C ARG A 123 -15.22 11.82 2.18
N TYR A 124 -15.57 12.87 1.44
CA TYR A 124 -16.53 13.87 1.89
C TYR A 124 -17.94 13.65 1.37
N LYS A 125 -18.25 12.52 0.72
CA LYS A 125 -19.54 12.26 0.04
C LYS A 125 -19.95 13.43 -0.87
N GLY A 126 -18.98 13.99 -1.58
CA GLY A 126 -19.13 15.17 -2.41
C GLY A 126 -19.69 14.86 -3.80
N LYS A 127 -19.50 15.80 -4.73
CA LYS A 127 -19.81 15.63 -6.16
C LYS A 127 -18.57 15.89 -6.99
N LEU A 128 -18.42 15.13 -8.07
CA LEU A 128 -17.37 15.30 -9.08
C LEU A 128 -18.00 15.82 -10.37
N VAL A 129 -17.47 16.93 -10.91
CA VAL A 129 -17.89 17.51 -12.19
C VAL A 129 -16.83 17.21 -13.25
N LEU A 130 -17.23 16.67 -14.40
CA LEU A 130 -16.38 16.59 -15.59
C LEU A 130 -16.62 17.86 -16.43
N ALA A 131 -15.66 18.79 -16.42
CA ALA A 131 -15.72 20.04 -17.16
C ALA A 131 -14.73 19.99 -18.33
N PHE A 132 -15.20 19.80 -19.56
CA PHE A 132 -14.28 19.86 -20.70
C PHE A 132 -13.74 21.29 -20.84
N ASP A 133 -12.42 21.45 -20.87
CA ASP A 133 -11.80 22.75 -21.09
C ASP A 133 -11.54 22.92 -22.60
N ASP A 134 -12.61 23.15 -23.36
CA ASP A 134 -12.58 23.19 -24.83
C ASP A 134 -12.55 24.62 -25.40
N THR A 135 -12.29 25.60 -24.54
CA THR A 135 -12.35 27.04 -24.87
C THR A 135 -11.25 27.52 -25.82
N ILE A 136 -10.16 26.75 -25.96
CA ILE A 136 -9.01 27.09 -26.81
C ILE A 136 -8.87 26.05 -27.92
N GLY A 137 -9.40 26.35 -29.10
CA GLY A 137 -9.10 25.62 -30.34
C GLY A 137 -8.12 26.42 -31.19
N SER A 138 -6.88 25.96 -31.34
CA SER A 138 -5.88 26.54 -32.24
C SER A 138 -5.19 25.47 -33.08
N ARG A 139 -4.39 25.86 -34.09
CA ARG A 139 -3.57 24.90 -34.84
C ARG A 139 -2.57 24.16 -33.96
N GLU A 140 -2.11 24.79 -32.88
CA GLU A 140 -1.12 24.22 -31.94
C GLU A 140 -1.78 23.42 -30.81
N LYS A 141 -3.03 23.77 -30.45
CA LYS A 141 -3.86 23.05 -29.48
C LYS A 141 -5.17 22.72 -30.16
N PHE A 142 -5.16 21.61 -30.89
CA PHE A 142 -6.34 21.13 -31.60
C PHE A 142 -7.18 20.24 -30.68
N ILE A 143 -8.49 20.39 -30.83
CA ILE A 143 -9.48 19.54 -30.17
C ILE A 143 -9.62 18.28 -31.02
N ILE A 144 -9.57 17.12 -30.37
CA ILE A 144 -9.87 15.83 -30.98
C ILE A 144 -11.32 15.46 -30.60
N PRO A 145 -12.27 15.46 -31.56
CA PRO A 145 -13.66 15.12 -31.27
C PRO A 145 -13.85 13.75 -30.58
N GLU A 146 -12.98 12.79 -30.88
CA GLU A 146 -12.99 11.47 -30.26
C GLU A 146 -12.64 11.51 -28.76
N ALA A 147 -11.90 12.54 -28.32
CA ALA A 147 -11.51 12.71 -26.92
C ALA A 147 -12.73 12.84 -25.99
N TYR A 148 -13.83 13.44 -26.46
CA TYR A 148 -15.08 13.53 -25.70
C TYR A 148 -15.68 12.16 -25.35
N LYS A 149 -15.33 11.11 -26.11
CA LYS A 149 -15.71 9.71 -25.81
C LYS A 149 -14.61 8.97 -25.05
N MET A 150 -13.36 9.19 -25.43
CA MET A 150 -12.20 8.52 -24.84
C MET A 150 -11.97 8.91 -23.37
N ILE A 151 -12.16 10.19 -23.02
CA ILE A 151 -11.97 10.69 -21.66
C ILE A 151 -12.94 10.01 -20.68
N PRO A 152 -14.27 10.00 -20.91
CA PRO A 152 -15.20 9.24 -20.07
C PRO A 152 -14.90 7.74 -20.02
N ALA A 153 -14.44 7.14 -21.11
CA ALA A 153 -14.04 5.73 -21.12
C ALA A 153 -12.83 5.46 -20.21
N GLY A 154 -11.84 6.35 -20.21
CA GLY A 154 -10.69 6.29 -19.31
C GLY A 154 -11.09 6.46 -17.84
N LEU A 155 -12.01 7.39 -17.54
CA LEU A 155 -12.55 7.56 -16.19
C LEU A 155 -13.30 6.30 -15.73
N LYS A 156 -14.11 5.70 -16.61
CA LYS A 156 -14.80 4.43 -16.32
C LYS A 156 -13.80 3.29 -16.06
N TRP A 157 -12.72 3.21 -16.83
CA TRP A 157 -11.67 2.21 -16.62
C TRP A 157 -10.97 2.37 -15.26
N LEU A 158 -10.79 3.61 -14.80
CA LEU A 158 -10.27 3.94 -13.46
C LEU A 158 -11.31 3.79 -12.34
N ASP A 159 -12.53 3.32 -12.64
CA ASP A 159 -13.66 3.27 -11.71
C ASP A 159 -14.00 4.63 -11.06
N VAL A 160 -13.84 5.72 -11.81
CA VAL A 160 -14.16 7.08 -11.37
C VAL A 160 -15.52 7.52 -11.90
N LYS A 161 -16.41 7.88 -10.97
CA LYS A 161 -17.78 8.30 -11.27
C LYS A 161 -17.94 9.82 -11.13
N TYR A 162 -18.25 10.48 -12.24
CA TYR A 162 -18.67 11.89 -12.23
C TYR A 162 -20.21 12.02 -12.17
N HIS A 163 -20.67 13.19 -11.70
CA HIS A 163 -22.07 13.48 -11.39
C HIS A 163 -22.70 14.46 -12.38
N LYS A 164 -21.88 15.30 -13.00
CA LYS A 164 -22.31 16.30 -13.98
C LYS A 164 -21.23 16.45 -15.03
N VAL A 165 -21.64 16.63 -16.28
CA VAL A 165 -20.77 17.05 -17.37
C VAL A 165 -21.07 18.50 -17.70
N VAL A 166 -20.03 19.30 -17.93
CA VAL A 166 -20.10 20.65 -18.48
C VAL A 166 -19.06 20.79 -19.59
N TYR A 167 -19.33 21.69 -20.52
CA TYR A 167 -18.49 22.08 -21.65
C TYR A 167 -18.28 23.58 -21.49
#